data_AF-A0A5P9HUL4-F1
#
_entry.id   AF-A0A5P9HUL4-F1
#
_cell.length_a   1.000
_cell.length_b   1.000
_cell.length_c   1.000
_cell.angle_alpha   90.00
_cell.angle_beta   90.00
_cell.angle_gamma   90.00
#
_symmetry.space_group_name_H-M   'P 1'
#
loop_
_entity.id
_entity.type
_entity.pdbx_description
1 polymer ?
#
loop_
_entity_poly.entity_id
_entity_poly.type
_entity_poly.pdbx_seq_one_letter_code
_entity_poly.pdbx_strand_id
1 'polypeptide(L)'
;MLHNVRNQIEGEVLKIGRNRIIVIGVSAVILNCMVSIIYFSYNQTALDIEDSLRIHKYLSISHFFTTFILILFSAVLWNLLVSLENKRGTWSIILTQPIRKSNLILSKHLLFLLIYTLFIFFTFSFSLVYTNFLEIKLDFEILSKSYVVYYFIGLTIPYSQLIFHIFLKNGIQAMSLSVVWIFLLMTKSVLPKTVSSAIPIYYLDQVLGSIAPDQNTIIKYIILTTLLMCIMFFVSIRKNYYDYY
;
A
#
# COMPACT_ATOMS: atom_id res chain seq x y z
N MET A 1 -23.49 -12.22 10.10
CA MET A 1 -22.18 -11.56 10.29
C MET A 1 -21.77 -10.75 9.06
N LEU A 2 -21.69 -11.36 7.87
CA LEU A 2 -21.31 -10.67 6.62
C LEU A 2 -22.23 -9.49 6.23
N HIS A 3 -23.54 -9.62 6.43
CA HIS A 3 -24.49 -8.53 6.15
C HIS A 3 -24.23 -7.27 6.99
N ASN A 4 -23.87 -7.45 8.27
CA ASN A 4 -23.54 -6.34 9.16
C ASN A 4 -22.23 -5.65 8.77
N VAL A 5 -21.22 -6.42 8.31
CA VAL A 5 -19.94 -5.86 7.85
C VAL A 5 -20.11 -5.10 6.54
N ARG A 6 -20.93 -5.59 5.61
CA ARG A 6 -21.25 -4.86 4.38
C ARG A 6 -21.88 -3.50 4.67
N ASN A 7 -22.93 -3.46 5.50
CA ASN A 7 -23.61 -2.22 5.86
C ASN A 7 -22.65 -1.24 6.54
N GLN A 8 -21.68 -1.74 7.31
CA GLN A 8 -20.61 -0.91 7.90
C GLN A 8 -19.65 -0.35 6.84
N ILE A 9 -19.23 -1.14 5.86
CA ILE A 9 -18.40 -0.65 4.74
C ILE A 9 -19.14 0.44 3.95
N GLU A 10 -20.42 0.23 3.66
CA GLU A 10 -21.25 1.24 2.99
C GLU A 10 -21.34 2.52 3.83
N GLY A 11 -21.51 2.41 5.15
CA GLY A 11 -21.45 3.53 6.08
C GLY A 11 -20.12 4.29 6.08
N GLU A 12 -18.99 3.58 6.05
CA GLU A 12 -17.64 4.16 5.96
C GLU A 12 -17.45 4.93 4.64
N VAL A 13 -17.90 4.35 3.52
CA VAL A 13 -17.82 4.98 2.19
C VAL A 13 -18.66 6.26 2.15
N LEU A 14 -19.87 6.24 2.70
CA LEU A 14 -20.73 7.42 2.79
C LEU A 14 -20.12 8.51 3.68
N LYS A 15 -19.51 8.13 4.81
CA LYS A 15 -18.89 9.05 5.76
C LYS A 15 -17.69 9.81 5.18
N ILE A 16 -16.81 9.09 4.49
CA ILE A 16 -15.65 9.70 3.81
C ILE A 16 -16.13 10.48 2.58
N GLY A 17 -17.18 9.99 1.94
CA GLY A 17 -17.70 10.48 0.68
C GLY A 17 -17.13 9.67 -0.46
N ARG A 18 -18.00 8.93 -1.16
CA ARG A 18 -17.65 8.08 -2.30
C ARG A 18 -16.77 8.80 -3.33
N ASN A 19 -17.12 10.03 -3.68
CA ASN A 19 -16.36 10.83 -4.64
C ASN A 19 -14.93 11.11 -4.17
N ARG A 20 -14.70 11.34 -2.87
CA ARG A 20 -13.35 11.59 -2.35
C ARG A 20 -12.46 10.34 -2.44
N ILE A 21 -13.01 9.18 -2.08
CA ILE A 21 -12.30 7.89 -2.22
C ILE A 21 -11.93 7.65 -3.68
N ILE A 22 -12.88 7.84 -4.60
CA ILE A 22 -12.64 7.65 -6.03
C ILE A 22 -11.58 8.63 -6.53
N VAL A 23 -11.69 9.92 -6.20
CA VAL A 23 -10.73 10.94 -6.63
C VAL A 23 -9.32 10.62 -6.14
N ILE A 24 -9.17 10.19 -4.88
CA ILE A 24 -7.86 9.86 -4.30
C ILE A 24 -7.28 8.58 -4.90
N GLY A 25 -8.12 7.55 -5.13
CA GLY A 25 -7.70 6.32 -5.80
C GLY A 25 -7.24 6.57 -7.24
N VAL A 26 -8.06 7.29 -8.01
CA VAL A 26 -7.78 7.62 -9.41
C VAL A 26 -6.57 8.53 -9.54
N SER A 27 -6.42 9.55 -8.69
CA SER A 27 -5.27 10.44 -8.74
C SER A 27 -3.96 9.72 -8.44
N ALA A 28 -3.95 8.77 -7.50
CA ALA A 28 -2.78 7.95 -7.21
C ALA A 28 -2.38 7.08 -8.40
N VAL A 29 -3.34 6.44 -9.08
CA VAL A 29 -3.08 5.66 -10.30
C VAL A 29 -2.53 6.58 -11.40
N ILE A 30 -3.19 7.70 -11.69
CA ILE A 30 -2.76 8.63 -12.73
C ILE A 30 -1.34 9.14 -12.45
N LEU A 31 -1.05 9.51 -11.21
CA LEU A 31 0.29 9.97 -10.81
C LEU A 31 1.34 8.87 -11.07
N ASN A 32 1.00 7.61 -10.80
CA ASN A 32 1.91 6.48 -11.03
C ASN A 32 2.21 6.26 -12.51
N CYS A 33 1.16 6.33 -13.33
CA CYS A 33 1.30 6.28 -14.77
C CYS A 33 2.16 7.43 -15.29
N MET A 34 1.90 8.66 -14.84
CA MET A 34 2.62 9.85 -15.31
C MET A 34 4.10 9.82 -14.95
N VAL A 35 4.46 9.47 -13.72
CA VAL A 35 5.87 9.37 -13.30
C VAL A 35 6.61 8.31 -14.11
N SER A 36 5.96 7.15 -14.34
CA SER A 36 6.54 6.09 -15.17
C SER A 36 6.77 6.56 -16.61
N ILE A 37 5.76 7.19 -17.25
CA ILE A 37 5.87 7.71 -18.62
C ILE A 37 7.00 8.74 -18.71
N ILE A 38 7.00 9.75 -17.83
CA ILE A 38 8.00 10.82 -17.83
C ILE A 38 9.42 10.23 -17.74
N TYR A 39 9.62 9.26 -16.84
CA TYR A 39 10.92 8.64 -16.67
C TYR A 39 11.39 7.92 -17.94
N PHE A 40 10.55 7.07 -18.54
CA PHE A 40 10.94 6.30 -19.73
C PHE A 40 11.04 7.16 -20.99
N SER A 41 10.25 8.23 -21.10
CA SER A 41 10.39 9.20 -22.18
C SER A 41 11.71 9.98 -22.12
N TYR A 42 12.20 10.30 -20.92
CA TYR A 42 13.46 11.04 -20.74
C TYR A 42 14.70 10.13 -20.80
N ASN A 43 14.57 8.90 -20.31
CA ASN A 43 15.67 7.93 -20.26
C ASN A 43 15.48 6.83 -21.32
N GLN A 44 15.34 7.20 -22.59
CA GLN A 44 15.19 6.21 -23.68
C GLN A 44 16.39 5.24 -23.74
N THR A 45 17.59 5.72 -23.46
CA THR A 45 18.81 4.89 -23.35
C THR A 45 18.74 3.87 -22.21
N ALA A 46 17.88 4.05 -21.22
CA ALA A 46 17.69 3.07 -20.15
C ALA A 46 17.02 1.78 -20.66
N LEU A 47 16.30 1.81 -21.78
CA LEU A 47 15.68 0.64 -22.39
C LEU A 47 16.52 0.07 -23.55
N ASP A 48 17.69 0.65 -23.84
CA ASP A 48 18.57 0.20 -24.93
C ASP A 48 19.51 -0.93 -24.47
N ILE A 49 18.90 -2.02 -23.99
CA ILE A 49 19.55 -3.24 -23.48
C ILE A 49 18.93 -4.43 -24.23
N GLU A 50 19.54 -5.62 -24.19
CA GLU A 50 18.93 -6.86 -24.70
C GLU A 50 17.48 -7.03 -24.25
N ASP A 51 16.61 -7.52 -25.14
CA ASP A 51 15.15 -7.58 -24.95
C ASP A 51 14.73 -8.33 -23.67
N SER A 52 15.47 -9.35 -23.25
CA SER A 52 15.20 -10.12 -22.03
C SER A 52 15.39 -9.28 -20.74
N LEU A 53 16.30 -8.31 -20.77
CA LEU A 53 16.58 -7.40 -19.66
C LEU A 53 15.69 -6.16 -19.66
N ARG A 54 15.12 -5.79 -20.83
CA ARG A 54 14.22 -4.62 -20.95
C ARG A 54 13.00 -4.74 -20.03
N ILE A 55 12.32 -5.89 -20.04
CA ILE A 55 11.13 -6.09 -19.20
C ILE A 55 11.46 -6.06 -17.71
N HIS A 56 12.58 -6.67 -17.29
CA HIS A 56 13.00 -6.67 -15.88
C HIS A 56 13.32 -5.27 -15.39
N LYS A 57 14.05 -4.49 -16.20
CA LYS A 57 14.38 -3.10 -15.87
C LYS A 57 13.14 -2.21 -15.84
N TYR A 58 12.23 -2.39 -16.79
CA TYR A 58 10.93 -1.73 -16.79
C TYR A 58 10.17 -2.01 -15.49
N LEU A 59 9.99 -3.30 -15.14
CA LEU A 59 9.27 -3.70 -13.93
C LEU A 59 9.95 -3.17 -12.66
N SER A 60 11.27 -3.25 -12.55
CA SER A 60 12.00 -2.73 -11.39
C SER A 60 11.73 -1.24 -11.16
N ILE A 61 11.74 -0.45 -12.22
CA ILE A 61 11.54 1.01 -12.15
C ILE A 61 10.07 1.35 -11.90
N SER A 62 9.15 0.68 -12.60
CA SER A 62 7.71 0.84 -12.38
C SER A 62 7.31 0.45 -10.95
N HIS A 63 7.85 -0.64 -10.39
CA HIS A 63 7.60 -1.00 -9.00
C HIS A 63 8.17 0.02 -8.03
N PHE A 64 9.34 0.59 -8.30
CA PHE A 64 9.90 1.66 -7.48
C PHE A 64 8.96 2.86 -7.40
N PHE A 65 8.45 3.36 -8.53
CA PHE A 65 7.48 4.47 -8.54
C PHE A 65 6.15 4.09 -7.89
N THR A 66 5.66 2.87 -8.13
CA THR A 66 4.44 2.37 -7.51
C THR A 66 4.58 2.32 -5.99
N THR A 67 5.76 1.95 -5.48
CA THR A 67 6.08 1.89 -4.04
C THR A 67 6.08 3.29 -3.44
N PHE A 68 6.74 4.24 -4.11
CA PHE A 68 6.77 5.64 -3.68
C PHE A 68 5.37 6.25 -3.57
N ILE A 69 4.54 6.02 -4.58
CA ILE A 69 3.17 6.53 -4.61
C ILE A 69 2.29 5.81 -3.59
N LEU A 70 2.49 4.50 -3.41
CA LEU A 70 1.79 3.73 -2.38
C LEU A 70 2.07 4.29 -0.98
N ILE A 71 3.31 4.70 -0.67
CA ILE A 71 3.65 5.34 0.62
C ILE A 71 2.80 6.59 0.86
N LEU A 72 2.72 7.49 -0.13
CA LEU A 72 1.95 8.73 0.00
C LEU A 72 0.44 8.46 0.06
N PHE A 73 -0.04 7.60 -0.84
CA PHE A 73 -1.44 7.24 -0.97
C PHE A 73 -1.98 6.56 0.29
N SER A 74 -1.24 5.59 0.84
CA SER A 74 -1.66 4.87 2.04
C SER A 74 -1.70 5.75 3.28
N ALA A 75 -0.78 6.71 3.41
CA ALA A 75 -0.80 7.68 4.51
C ALA A 75 -2.05 8.56 4.46
N VAL A 76 -2.47 9.00 3.27
CA VAL A 76 -3.70 9.77 3.06
C VAL A 76 -4.93 8.90 3.36
N LEU A 77 -4.97 7.65 2.87
CA LEU A 77 -6.09 6.74 3.10
C LEU A 77 -6.29 6.43 4.58
N TRP A 78 -5.23 6.12 5.32
CA TRP A 78 -5.34 5.88 6.76
C TRP A 78 -5.77 7.12 7.53
N ASN A 79 -5.32 8.30 7.12
CA ASN A 79 -5.82 9.55 7.67
C ASN A 79 -7.34 9.70 7.48
N LEU A 80 -7.87 9.29 6.32
CA LEU A 80 -9.31 9.34 6.06
C LEU A 80 -10.11 8.28 6.83
N LEU A 81 -9.57 7.07 6.93
CA LEU A 81 -10.26 5.93 7.56
C LEU A 81 -10.26 6.01 9.09
N VAL A 82 -9.18 6.56 9.67
CA VAL A 82 -8.95 6.54 11.12
C VAL A 82 -8.98 7.95 11.70
N SER A 83 -8.13 8.85 11.21
CA SER A 83 -7.91 10.15 11.86
C SER A 83 -9.07 11.14 11.68
N LEU A 84 -9.82 11.07 10.57
CA LEU A 84 -10.99 11.93 10.34
C LEU A 84 -12.05 11.78 11.44
N GLU A 85 -12.15 10.58 11.98
CA GLU A 85 -13.12 10.27 13.01
C GLU A 85 -12.65 10.76 14.39
N ASN A 86 -11.33 10.77 14.63
CA ASN A 86 -10.72 11.43 15.79
C ASN A 86 -11.00 12.94 15.77
N LYS A 87 -10.86 13.59 14.61
CA LYS A 87 -11.12 15.03 14.46
C LYS A 87 -12.58 15.39 14.69
N ARG A 88 -13.52 14.55 14.27
CA ARG A 88 -14.97 14.83 14.39
C ARG A 88 -15.56 14.41 15.75
N GLY A 89 -14.79 13.80 16.65
CA GLY A 89 -15.30 13.29 17.92
C GLY A 89 -16.39 12.22 17.78
N THR A 90 -16.56 11.65 16.58
CA THR A 90 -17.70 10.76 16.27
C THR A 90 -17.62 9.39 16.94
N TRP A 91 -16.50 9.08 17.59
CA TRP A 91 -16.27 7.77 18.17
C TRP A 91 -17.09 7.49 19.42
N SER A 92 -17.32 8.50 20.25
CA SER A 92 -18.25 8.36 21.38
C SER A 92 -19.66 7.99 20.90
N ILE A 93 -20.08 8.55 19.76
CA ILE A 93 -21.38 8.28 19.12
C ILE A 93 -21.42 6.89 18.46
N ILE A 94 -20.30 6.42 17.91
CA ILE A 94 -20.22 5.11 17.26
C ILE A 94 -20.13 3.98 18.31
N LEU A 95 -19.45 4.22 19.43
CA LEU A 95 -19.32 3.25 20.52
C LEU A 95 -20.60 3.10 21.35
N THR A 96 -21.52 4.08 21.31
CA THR A 96 -22.85 3.96 21.91
C THR A 96 -23.84 3.21 21.04
N GLN A 97 -23.54 3.01 19.74
CA GLN A 97 -24.31 2.10 18.90
C GLN A 97 -24.05 0.65 19.34
N PRO A 98 -25.03 -0.27 19.19
CA PRO A 98 -24.89 -1.68 19.57
C PRO A 98 -23.99 -2.47 18.59
N ILE A 99 -22.86 -1.88 18.19
CA ILE A 99 -21.92 -2.41 17.22
C ILE A 99 -20.64 -2.82 17.95
N ARG A 100 -20.21 -4.06 17.75
CA ARG A 100 -18.92 -4.53 18.28
C ARG A 100 -17.78 -3.77 17.60
N LYS A 101 -16.88 -3.19 18.41
CA LYS A 101 -15.66 -2.47 17.99
C LYS A 101 -14.83 -3.24 16.96
N SER A 102 -14.72 -4.56 17.12
CA SER A 102 -14.01 -5.45 16.20
C SER A 102 -14.56 -5.40 14.77
N ASN A 103 -15.88 -5.29 14.61
CA ASN A 103 -16.52 -5.27 13.30
C ASN A 103 -16.27 -3.94 12.58
N LEU A 104 -16.29 -2.83 13.32
CA LEU A 104 -15.98 -1.50 12.78
C LEU A 104 -14.50 -1.39 12.34
N ILE A 105 -13.58 -1.94 13.14
CA ILE A 105 -12.16 -1.96 12.73
C ILE A 105 -12.00 -2.87 11.52
N LEU A 106 -12.66 -4.03 11.51
CA LEU A 106 -12.64 -4.93 10.36
C LEU A 106 -13.16 -4.27 9.08
N SER A 107 -14.24 -3.48 9.14
CA SER A 107 -14.76 -2.78 7.96
C SER A 107 -13.75 -1.77 7.40
N LYS A 108 -13.01 -1.06 8.26
CA LYS A 108 -11.95 -0.12 7.83
C LYS A 108 -10.79 -0.84 7.15
N HIS A 109 -10.33 -1.95 7.72
CA HIS A 109 -9.29 -2.78 7.13
C HIS A 109 -9.73 -3.38 5.79
N LEU A 110 -10.98 -3.88 5.69
CA LEU A 110 -11.53 -4.41 4.44
C LEU A 110 -11.69 -3.32 3.37
N LEU A 111 -12.16 -2.13 3.75
CA LEU A 111 -12.27 -1.00 2.83
C LEU A 111 -10.89 -0.55 2.33
N PHE A 112 -9.89 -0.49 3.22
CA PHE A 112 -8.51 -0.23 2.84
C PHE A 112 -8.00 -1.26 1.83
N LEU A 113 -8.18 -2.56 2.12
CA LEU A 113 -7.76 -3.64 1.24
C LEU A 113 -8.44 -3.57 -0.12
N LEU A 114 -9.75 -3.29 -0.17
CA LEU A 114 -10.48 -3.13 -1.43
C LEU A 114 -9.91 -2.00 -2.29
N ILE A 115 -9.65 -0.84 -1.68
CA ILE A 115 -9.06 0.30 -2.39
C ILE A 115 -7.64 -0.02 -2.87
N TYR A 116 -6.84 -0.70 -2.05
CA TYR A 116 -5.51 -1.17 -2.42
C TYR A 116 -5.54 -2.16 -3.58
N THR A 117 -6.45 -3.15 -3.58
CA THR A 117 -6.62 -4.10 -4.69
C THR A 117 -6.95 -3.37 -5.99
N LEU A 118 -7.83 -2.38 -5.95
CA LEU A 118 -8.14 -1.56 -7.13
C LEU A 118 -6.90 -0.79 -7.62
N PHE A 119 -6.13 -0.18 -6.73
CA PHE A 119 -4.90 0.53 -7.08
C PHE A 119 -3.89 -0.39 -7.79
N ILE A 120 -3.67 -1.60 -7.27
CA ILE A 120 -2.79 -2.60 -7.90
C ILE A 120 -3.33 -3.06 -9.24
N PHE A 121 -4.63 -3.35 -9.33
CA PHE A 121 -5.27 -3.79 -10.56
C PHE A 121 -5.15 -2.76 -11.69
N PHE A 122 -5.38 -1.48 -11.39
CA PHE A 122 -5.21 -0.41 -12.37
C PHE A 122 -3.74 -0.20 -12.76
N THR A 123 -2.82 -0.33 -11.81
CA THR A 123 -1.38 -0.23 -12.09
C THR A 123 -0.91 -1.38 -13.00
N PHE A 124 -1.34 -2.62 -12.74
CA PHE A 124 -1.11 -3.77 -13.61
C PHE A 124 -1.67 -3.54 -15.02
N SER A 125 -2.92 -3.08 -15.11
CA SER A 125 -3.58 -2.80 -16.39
C SER A 125 -2.83 -1.74 -17.19
N PHE A 126 -2.38 -0.67 -16.52
CA PHE A 126 -1.55 0.36 -17.14
C PHE A 126 -0.23 -0.23 -17.64
N SER A 127 0.47 -1.02 -16.82
CA SER A 127 1.73 -1.61 -17.24
C SER A 127 1.59 -2.49 -18.47
N LEU A 128 0.51 -3.27 -18.58
CA LEU A 128 0.21 -4.10 -19.74
C LEU A 128 0.02 -3.27 -21.02
N VAL A 129 -0.77 -2.19 -20.94
CA VAL A 129 -0.98 -1.29 -22.08
C VAL A 129 0.32 -0.59 -22.48
N TYR A 130 1.09 -0.14 -21.50
CA TYR A 130 2.29 0.65 -21.76
C TYR A 130 3.46 -0.19 -22.29
N THR A 131 3.62 -1.45 -21.85
CA THR A 131 4.61 -2.35 -22.45
C THR A 131 4.31 -2.66 -23.91
N ASN A 132 3.03 -2.78 -24.28
CA ASN A 132 2.62 -2.93 -25.68
C ASN A 132 2.97 -1.68 -26.51
N PHE A 133 2.79 -0.48 -25.94
CA PHE A 133 3.15 0.78 -26.61
C PHE A 133 4.66 0.94 -26.80
N LEU A 134 5.46 0.45 -25.84
CA LEU A 134 6.92 0.46 -25.92
C LEU A 134 7.51 -0.68 -26.76
N GLU A 135 6.66 -1.52 -27.39
CA GLU A 135 7.07 -2.70 -28.16
C GLU A 135 7.97 -3.68 -27.37
N ILE A 136 7.85 -3.68 -26.04
CA ILE A 136 8.58 -4.61 -25.18
C ILE A 136 7.92 -5.98 -25.29
N LYS A 137 8.70 -7.02 -25.63
CA LYS A 137 8.21 -8.39 -25.68
C LYS A 137 7.64 -8.78 -24.31
N LEU A 138 6.33 -9.00 -24.29
CA LEU A 138 5.58 -9.16 -23.06
C LEU A 138 5.66 -10.60 -22.56
N ASP A 139 6.34 -10.80 -21.43
CA ASP A 139 6.29 -12.05 -20.68
C ASP A 139 5.19 -11.94 -19.61
N PHE A 140 4.02 -12.52 -19.92
CA PHE A 140 2.87 -12.53 -19.02
C PHE A 140 3.15 -13.25 -17.70
N GLU A 141 4.01 -14.27 -17.71
CA GLU A 141 4.35 -15.02 -16.50
C GLU A 141 5.13 -14.11 -15.54
N ILE A 142 6.18 -13.45 -16.05
CA ILE A 142 7.00 -12.53 -15.24
C ILE A 142 6.18 -11.34 -14.75
N LEU A 143 5.39 -10.72 -15.64
CA LEU A 143 4.54 -9.58 -15.30
C LEU A 143 3.54 -9.97 -14.20
N SER A 144 2.74 -11.02 -14.40
CA SER A 144 1.72 -11.44 -13.43
C SER A 144 2.32 -11.86 -12.10
N LYS A 145 3.39 -12.66 -12.10
CA LYS A 145 4.11 -13.07 -10.88
C LYS A 145 4.61 -11.87 -10.10
N SER A 146 5.19 -10.87 -10.77
CA SER A 146 5.70 -9.68 -10.12
C SER A 146 4.59 -8.88 -9.40
N TYR A 147 3.42 -8.73 -10.02
CA TYR A 147 2.28 -8.01 -9.43
C TYR A 147 1.58 -8.79 -8.33
N VAL A 148 1.49 -10.12 -8.42
CA VAL A 148 0.98 -10.98 -7.33
C VAL A 148 1.88 -10.84 -6.10
N VAL A 149 3.19 -10.90 -6.30
CA VAL A 149 4.15 -10.76 -5.21
C VAL A 149 4.12 -9.34 -4.63
N TYR A 150 4.02 -8.32 -5.49
CA TYR A 150 3.85 -6.94 -5.09
C TYR A 150 2.58 -6.73 -4.26
N TYR A 151 1.47 -7.38 -4.63
CA TYR A 151 0.20 -7.30 -3.89
C TYR A 151 0.34 -7.77 -2.44
N PHE A 152 1.02 -8.89 -2.21
CA PHE A 152 1.17 -9.41 -0.86
C PHE A 152 2.21 -8.65 -0.05
N ILE A 153 3.39 -8.38 -0.61
CA ILE A 153 4.50 -7.77 0.15
C ILE A 153 4.26 -6.27 0.32
N GLY A 154 3.68 -5.61 -0.69
CA GLY A 154 3.39 -4.18 -0.69
C GLY A 154 2.48 -3.73 0.44
N LEU A 155 1.62 -4.62 0.98
CA LEU A 155 0.80 -4.36 2.17
C LEU A 155 1.60 -4.07 3.44
N THR A 156 2.89 -4.40 3.47
CA THR A 156 3.76 -4.04 4.59
C THR A 156 3.78 -2.53 4.82
N ILE A 157 3.87 -1.74 3.75
CA ILE A 157 3.94 -0.27 3.80
C ILE A 157 2.71 0.34 4.49
N PRO A 158 1.48 0.12 3.99
CA PRO A 158 0.32 0.72 4.61
C PRO A 158 0.12 0.23 6.04
N TYR A 159 0.34 -1.05 6.33
CA TYR A 159 0.11 -1.58 7.67
C TYR A 159 1.17 -1.12 8.67
N SER A 160 2.41 -0.88 8.24
CA SER A 160 3.42 -0.28 9.10
C SER A 160 3.11 1.20 9.37
N GLN A 161 2.57 1.94 8.40
CA GLN A 161 2.11 3.32 8.59
C GLN A 161 0.92 3.45 9.55
N LEU A 162 0.02 2.46 9.54
CA LEU A 162 -1.15 2.43 10.43
C LEU A 162 -0.75 2.61 11.91
N ILE A 163 0.46 2.21 12.31
CA ILE A 163 0.95 2.43 13.68
C ILE A 163 0.91 3.92 14.06
N PHE A 164 1.34 4.82 13.18
CA PHE A 164 1.34 6.25 13.46
C PHE A 164 -0.09 6.78 13.62
N HIS A 165 -1.02 6.28 12.81
CA HIS A 165 -2.43 6.65 12.88
C HIS A 165 -3.16 6.08 14.10
N ILE A 166 -2.69 4.97 14.68
CA ILE A 166 -3.21 4.43 15.95
C ILE A 166 -2.65 5.19 17.16
N PHE A 167 -1.37 5.57 17.11
CA PHE A 167 -0.70 6.17 18.27
C PHE A 167 -0.84 7.69 18.36
N LEU A 168 -0.96 8.39 17.23
CA LEU A 168 -1.05 9.85 17.21
C LEU A 168 -2.50 10.32 17.06
N LYS A 169 -2.90 11.26 17.92
CA LYS A 169 -4.24 11.86 17.89
C LYS A 169 -4.42 12.79 16.68
N ASN A 170 -3.37 13.51 16.28
CA ASN A 170 -3.40 14.42 15.16
C ASN A 170 -3.08 13.68 13.85
N GLY A 171 -4.10 13.52 13.00
CA GLY A 171 -3.97 12.82 11.72
C GLY A 171 -2.95 13.43 10.77
N ILE A 172 -2.74 14.74 10.81
CA ILE A 172 -1.74 15.42 9.99
C ILE A 172 -0.33 15.02 10.44
N GLN A 173 -0.10 14.96 11.76
CA GLN A 173 1.18 14.50 12.31
C GLN A 173 1.44 13.03 11.99
N ALA A 174 0.40 12.17 12.06
CA ALA A 174 0.51 10.78 11.66
C ALA A 174 0.90 10.64 10.18
N MET A 175 0.23 11.40 9.31
CA MET A 175 0.51 11.41 7.88
C MET A 175 1.93 11.94 7.57
N SER A 176 2.38 12.99 8.26
CA SER A 176 3.75 13.50 8.09
C SER A 176 4.80 12.48 8.56
N LEU A 177 4.53 11.74 9.64
CA LEU A 177 5.44 10.71 10.14
C LEU A 177 5.49 9.50 9.21
N SER A 178 4.40 9.20 8.49
CA SER A 178 4.38 8.17 7.45
C SER A 178 5.36 8.44 6.29
N VAL A 179 5.84 9.68 6.12
CA VAL A 179 6.88 10.02 5.14
C VAL A 179 8.25 9.43 5.52
N VAL A 180 8.48 9.06 6.79
CA VAL A 180 9.72 8.37 7.23
C VAL A 180 9.99 7.11 6.40
N TRP A 181 8.95 6.44 5.89
CA TRP A 181 9.10 5.29 5.02
C TRP A 181 9.80 5.60 3.69
N ILE A 182 9.69 6.83 3.17
CA ILE A 182 10.45 7.29 2.00
C ILE A 182 11.94 7.35 2.35
N PHE A 183 12.28 7.97 3.48
CA PHE A 183 13.66 8.04 3.94
C PHE A 183 14.25 6.66 4.20
N LEU A 184 13.46 5.76 4.79
CA LEU A 184 13.87 4.38 5.00
C LEU A 184 14.20 3.70 3.68
N LEU A 185 13.33 3.79 2.65
CA LEU A 185 13.62 3.26 1.31
C LEU A 185 14.92 3.81 0.72
N MET A 186 15.13 5.13 0.81
CA MET A 186 16.32 5.80 0.26
C MET A 186 17.62 5.44 0.99
N THR A 187 17.54 5.13 2.29
CA THR A 187 18.71 4.88 3.15
C THR A 187 19.00 3.39 3.38
N LYS A 188 18.30 2.49 2.69
CA LYS A 188 18.45 1.03 2.80
C LYS A 188 19.91 0.58 2.72
N SER A 189 20.69 1.15 1.81
CA SER A 189 22.10 0.80 1.58
C SER A 189 23.01 1.14 2.75
N VAL A 190 22.58 2.03 3.65
CA VAL A 190 23.35 2.53 4.80
C VAL A 190 23.05 1.71 6.07
N LEU A 191 21.91 1.00 6.12
CA LEU A 191 21.52 0.25 7.31
C LEU A 191 22.24 -1.10 7.43
N PRO A 192 22.59 -1.54 8.67
CA PRO A 192 23.14 -2.87 8.90
C PRO A 192 22.21 -3.96 8.35
N LYS A 193 22.79 -5.03 7.77
CA LYS A 193 22.04 -6.18 7.22
C LYS A 193 21.06 -6.80 8.23
N THR A 194 21.41 -6.80 9.51
CA THR A 194 20.54 -7.29 10.59
C THR A 194 19.27 -6.46 10.73
N VAL A 195 19.39 -5.14 10.73
CA VAL A 195 18.25 -4.21 10.83
C VAL A 195 17.42 -4.26 9.56
N SER A 196 18.06 -4.22 8.40
CA SER A 196 17.34 -4.29 7.13
C SER A 196 16.63 -5.63 6.95
N SER A 197 17.14 -6.70 7.56
CA SER A 197 16.53 -8.02 7.50
C SER A 197 15.23 -8.22 8.30
N ALA A 198 14.97 -7.32 9.25
CA ALA A 198 13.77 -7.37 10.08
C ALA A 198 12.60 -6.55 9.50
N ILE A 199 12.87 -5.67 8.53
CA ILE A 199 11.89 -4.74 7.99
C ILE A 199 11.43 -5.25 6.62
N PRO A 200 10.16 -5.69 6.47
CA PRO A 200 9.72 -6.36 5.23
C PRO A 200 9.78 -5.44 3.99
N ILE A 201 9.74 -4.12 4.18
CA ILE A 201 9.90 -3.12 3.11
C ILE A 201 11.24 -3.24 2.38
N TYR A 202 12.32 -3.65 3.04
CA TYR A 202 13.63 -3.73 2.40
C TYR A 202 13.83 -4.93 1.50
N TYR A 203 12.89 -5.87 1.53
CA TYR A 203 12.92 -7.03 0.68
C TYR A 203 12.15 -6.84 -0.61
N LEU A 204 11.41 -5.75 -0.72
CA LEU A 204 10.70 -5.39 -1.93
C LEU A 204 11.66 -5.36 -3.14
N ASP A 205 12.83 -4.72 -3.03
CA ASP A 205 13.81 -4.73 -4.13
C ASP A 205 14.47 -6.10 -4.35
N GLN A 206 14.63 -6.93 -3.31
CA GLN A 206 15.25 -8.26 -3.49
C GLN A 206 14.30 -9.21 -4.21
N VAL A 207 13.01 -9.07 -3.92
CA VAL A 207 11.96 -9.90 -4.49
C VAL A 207 11.53 -9.39 -5.88
N LEU A 208 11.59 -8.08 -6.13
CA LEU A 208 11.18 -7.47 -7.41
C LEU A 208 12.35 -7.19 -8.37
N GLY A 209 13.58 -7.07 -7.86
CA GLY A 209 14.78 -6.78 -8.65
C GLY A 209 15.60 -8.01 -9.03
N SER A 210 15.23 -9.20 -8.58
CA SER A 210 15.88 -10.46 -8.99
C SER A 210 15.12 -11.12 -10.14
N ILE A 211 15.86 -11.62 -11.14
CA ILE A 211 15.34 -12.35 -12.31
C ILE A 211 14.62 -13.65 -11.87
N ALA A 212 15.00 -14.19 -10.71
CA ALA A 212 14.35 -15.33 -10.07
C ALA A 212 14.34 -15.11 -8.55
N PRO A 213 13.29 -14.49 -7.98
CA PRO A 213 13.20 -14.35 -6.54
C PRO A 213 13.08 -15.73 -5.90
N ASP A 214 13.96 -16.01 -4.94
CA ASP A 214 13.96 -17.27 -4.19
C ASP A 214 12.58 -17.49 -3.53
N GLN A 215 11.97 -18.64 -3.80
CA GLN A 215 10.63 -18.97 -3.33
C GLN A 215 10.54 -18.95 -1.81
N ASN A 216 11.59 -19.40 -1.11
CA ASN A 216 11.62 -19.38 0.35
C ASN A 216 11.59 -17.95 0.90
N THR A 217 12.30 -17.05 0.23
CA THR A 217 12.32 -15.63 0.52
C THR A 217 10.92 -15.01 0.35
N ILE A 218 10.22 -15.31 -0.75
CA ILE A 218 8.83 -14.83 -0.99
C ILE A 218 7.88 -15.34 0.11
N ILE A 219 7.90 -16.65 0.39
CA ILE A 219 7.00 -17.27 1.39
C ILE A 219 7.22 -16.62 2.76
N LYS A 220 8.48 -16.44 3.16
CA LYS A 220 8.84 -15.77 4.43
C LYS A 220 8.22 -14.36 4.52
N TYR A 221 8.21 -13.59 3.43
CA TYR A 221 7.61 -12.24 3.44
C TYR A 221 6.10 -12.24 3.46
N ILE A 222 5.45 -13.17 2.76
CA ILE A 222 3.99 -13.30 2.83
C ILE A 222 3.58 -13.61 4.27
N ILE A 223 4.31 -14.51 4.96
CA ILE A 223 4.08 -14.82 6.37
C ILE A 223 4.29 -13.59 7.24
N LEU A 224 5.43 -12.89 7.09
CA LEU A 224 5.76 -11.72 7.91
C LEU A 224 4.76 -10.57 7.69
N THR A 225 4.30 -10.35 6.46
CA THR A 225 3.31 -9.32 6.13
C THR A 225 1.95 -9.68 6.71
N THR A 226 1.55 -10.94 6.63
CA THR A 226 0.29 -11.42 7.21
C THR A 226 0.31 -11.30 8.74
N LEU A 227 1.42 -11.68 9.39
CA LEU A 227 1.63 -11.48 10.81
C LEU A 227 1.53 -10.00 11.20
N LEU A 228 2.19 -9.11 10.44
CA LEU A 228 2.09 -7.67 10.65
C LEU A 228 0.63 -7.20 10.56
N MET A 229 -0.10 -7.61 9.52
CA MET A 229 -1.52 -7.25 9.37
C MET A 229 -2.36 -7.71 10.55
N CYS A 230 -2.18 -8.95 11.00
CA CYS A 230 -2.88 -9.50 12.17
C CYS A 230 -2.53 -8.73 13.45
N ILE A 231 -1.25 -8.49 13.72
CA ILE A 231 -0.79 -7.73 14.89
C ILE A 231 -1.41 -6.33 14.88
N MET A 232 -1.36 -5.65 13.74
CA MET A 232 -1.92 -4.29 13.60
C MET A 232 -3.43 -4.26 13.78
N PHE A 233 -4.15 -5.28 13.30
CA PHE A 233 -5.58 -5.44 13.57
C PHE A 233 -5.87 -5.62 15.06
N PHE A 234 -5.15 -6.51 15.75
CA PHE A 234 -5.33 -6.70 17.20
C PHE A 234 -4.92 -5.49 18.03
N VAL A 235 -3.83 -4.81 17.66
CA VAL A 235 -3.42 -3.54 18.28
C VAL A 235 -4.51 -2.49 18.11
N SER A 236 -5.12 -2.37 16.91
CA SER A 236 -6.24 -1.47 16.66
C SER A 236 -7.46 -1.78 17.54
N ILE A 237 -7.75 -3.07 17.80
CA ILE A 237 -8.84 -3.47 18.70
C ILE A 237 -8.51 -3.14 20.15
N ARG A 238 -7.30 -3.47 20.61
CA ARG A 238 -6.90 -3.34 22.02
C ARG A 238 -6.69 -1.89 22.41
N LYS A 239 -6.05 -1.09 21.57
CA LYS A 239 -6.03 0.35 21.78
C LYS A 239 -7.47 0.83 21.71
N ASN A 240 -8.00 1.26 22.85
CA ASN A 240 -8.98 2.31 22.80
C ASN A 240 -8.28 3.45 22.10
N TYR A 241 -8.67 3.71 20.87
CA TYR A 241 -8.37 4.98 20.25
C TYR A 241 -8.93 6.17 21.10
N TYR A 242 -9.68 5.90 22.19
CA TYR A 242 -10.54 6.84 22.93
C TYR A 242 -10.44 6.77 24.46
N ASP A 243 -9.23 6.88 25.03
CA ASP A 243 -9.13 7.49 26.36
C ASP A 243 -8.96 9.01 26.13
N TYR A 244 -10.07 9.72 26.20
CA TYR A 244 -10.13 11.19 26.27
C TYR A 244 -10.72 11.56 27.62
N TYR A 245 -9.86 12.06 28.50
CA TYR A 245 -10.22 13.13 29.42
C TYR A 245 -10.03 14.46 28.70
#